data_AF-A0A1G9UUL1-F1
#
_entry.id   AF-A0A1G9UUL1-F1
#
_cell.length_a   1.000
_cell.length_b   1.000
_cell.length_c   1.000
_cell.angle_alpha   90.00
_cell.angle_beta   90.00
_cell.angle_gamma   90.00
#
_symmetry.space_group_name_H-M   'P 1'
#
loop_
_entity.id
_entity.type
_entity.pdbx_description
1 polymer ?
#
loop_
_entity_poly.entity_id
_entity_poly.type
_entity_poly.pdbx_seq_one_letter_code
_entity_poly.pdbx_strand_id
1 'polypeptide(L)'
;MTFDAETVAAWTDLPAAELRIQAQRLASARLPVDHPVWRYIRKDPALTAKLRGALSGLLTTIKGSRDEHMQRIWINAARTALSDKAAVPAKAKAKAPTPRTEAEVVERRIEQQPAEQPKAASSVAPLLFQQPGKTSGDLS
;
A
#
# COMPACT_ATOMS: atom_id res chain seq x y z
N MET A 1 -8.66 21.70 14.92
CA MET A 1 -9.63 20.59 14.96
C MET A 1 -9.24 19.73 16.15
N THR A 2 -10.13 19.58 17.13
CA THR A 2 -9.86 18.85 18.37
C THR A 2 -10.40 17.43 18.22
N PHE A 3 -9.64 16.44 18.66
CA PHE A 3 -10.04 15.04 18.66
C PHE A 3 -10.35 14.61 20.09
N ASP A 4 -11.49 15.07 20.59
CA ASP A 4 -11.98 14.72 21.92
C ASP A 4 -12.54 13.30 21.94
N ALA A 5 -12.58 12.68 23.12
CA ALA A 5 -13.02 11.30 23.30
C ALA A 5 -14.43 11.06 22.75
N GLU A 6 -15.37 11.99 23.00
CA GLU A 6 -16.76 11.89 22.52
C GLU A 6 -16.86 11.93 20.99
N THR A 7 -16.05 12.80 20.35
CA THR A 7 -16.03 12.90 18.89
C THR A 7 -15.52 11.59 18.27
N VAL A 8 -14.50 10.99 18.87
CA VAL A 8 -13.94 9.72 18.41
C VAL A 8 -14.87 8.54 18.69
N ALA A 9 -15.61 8.57 19.81
CA ALA A 9 -16.63 7.57 20.12
C ALA A 9 -17.69 7.47 19.01
N ALA A 10 -18.15 8.63 18.52
CA ALA A 10 -19.13 8.71 17.45
C ALA A 10 -18.64 8.10 16.12
N TRP A 11 -17.33 7.88 15.94
CA TRP A 11 -16.79 7.28 14.73
C TRP A 11 -17.10 5.79 14.59
N THR A 12 -17.45 5.11 15.68
CA THR A 12 -17.80 3.69 15.65
C THR A 12 -19.03 3.43 14.78
N ASP A 13 -19.97 4.37 14.74
CA ASP A 13 -21.21 4.32 13.96
C ASP A 13 -21.11 4.98 12.58
N LEU A 14 -19.98 5.60 12.25
CA LEU A 14 -19.82 6.24 10.95
C LEU A 14 -19.71 5.22 9.81
N PRO A 15 -20.27 5.55 8.62
CA PRO A 15 -20.06 4.74 7.43
C PRO A 15 -18.58 4.79 7.00
N ALA A 16 -18.14 3.75 6.29
CA ALA A 16 -16.73 3.58 5.91
C ALA A 16 -16.15 4.75 5.10
N ALA A 17 -16.97 5.44 4.30
CA ALA A 17 -16.54 6.61 3.53
C ALA A 17 -16.20 7.80 4.46
N GLU A 18 -17.09 8.13 5.40
CA GLU A 18 -16.87 9.20 6.37
C GLU A 18 -15.71 8.86 7.32
N LEU A 19 -15.61 7.59 7.74
CA LEU A 19 -14.50 7.15 8.57
C LEU A 19 -13.14 7.33 7.88
N ARG A 20 -13.07 7.14 6.56
CA ARG A 20 -11.84 7.41 5.79
C ARG A 20 -11.45 8.88 5.81
N ILE A 21 -12.43 9.79 5.71
CA ILE A 21 -12.17 11.23 5.81
C ILE A 21 -11.65 11.58 7.20
N GLN A 22 -12.25 11.05 8.26
CA GLN A 22 -11.77 11.28 9.63
C GLN A 22 -10.38 10.66 9.86
N ALA A 23 -10.11 9.46 9.33
CA ALA A 23 -8.79 8.84 9.39
C ALA A 23 -7.72 9.67 8.67
N GLN A 24 -8.05 10.27 7.52
CA GLN A 24 -7.14 11.16 6.80
C GLN A 24 -6.86 12.43 7.62
N ARG A 25 -7.90 13.04 8.21
CA ARG A 25 -7.74 14.21 9.09
C ARG A 25 -6.87 13.87 10.31
N LEU A 26 -7.09 12.71 10.92
CA LEU A 26 -6.31 12.23 12.07
C LEU A 26 -4.83 12.03 11.70
N ALA A 27 -4.54 11.43 10.54
CA ALA A 27 -3.17 11.27 10.05
C ALA A 27 -2.50 12.62 9.76
N SER A 28 -3.22 13.54 9.09
CA SER A 28 -2.73 14.88 8.78
C SER A 28 -2.54 15.77 10.01
N ALA A 29 -3.21 15.48 11.12
CA ALA A 29 -3.03 16.18 12.39
C ALA A 29 -1.69 15.88 13.07
N ARG A 30 -0.96 14.84 12.62
CA ARG A 30 0.42 14.54 13.05
C ARG A 30 0.56 14.44 14.57
N LEU A 31 -0.45 13.86 15.21
CA LEU A 31 -0.50 13.75 16.66
C LEU A 31 0.62 12.83 17.18
N PRO A 32 1.28 13.17 18.30
CA PRO A 32 2.31 12.33 18.90
C PRO A 32 1.71 10.99 19.37
N VAL A 33 2.53 9.94 19.44
CA VAL A 33 2.09 8.58 19.81
C VAL A 33 1.46 8.51 21.21
N ASP A 34 1.92 9.36 22.13
CA ASP A 34 1.41 9.46 23.51
C ASP A 34 0.13 10.29 23.63
N HIS A 35 -0.38 10.85 22.54
CA HIS A 35 -1.59 11.67 22.56
C HIS A 35 -2.78 10.88 23.13
N PRO A 36 -3.60 11.46 24.03
CA PRO A 36 -4.69 10.76 24.71
C PRO A 36 -5.70 10.12 23.75
N VAL A 37 -5.91 10.73 22.57
CA VAL A 37 -6.77 10.17 21.52
C VAL A 37 -6.37 8.76 21.10
N TRP A 38 -5.06 8.46 20.99
CA TRP A 38 -4.60 7.13 20.58
C TRP A 38 -4.84 6.10 21.67
N ARG A 39 -4.74 6.51 22.94
CA ARG A 39 -5.10 5.66 24.09
C ARG A 39 -6.59 5.38 24.10
N TYR A 40 -7.41 6.39 23.78
CA TYR A 40 -8.86 6.26 23.70
C TYR A 40 -9.27 5.29 22.59
N ILE A 41 -8.76 5.50 21.36
CA ILE A 41 -9.05 4.63 20.21
C ILE A 41 -8.65 3.18 20.52
N ARG A 42 -7.47 2.96 21.11
CA ARG A 42 -7.00 1.61 21.46
C ARG A 42 -7.86 0.87 22.49
N LYS A 43 -8.69 1.57 23.28
CA LYS A 43 -9.65 0.92 24.19
C LYS A 43 -10.80 0.24 23.44
N ASP A 44 -11.10 0.69 22.22
CA ASP A 44 -12.10 0.08 21.35
C ASP A 44 -11.38 -0.69 20.21
N PRO A 45 -11.29 -2.03 20.32
CA PRO A 45 -10.62 -2.84 19.30
C PRO A 45 -11.36 -2.83 17.95
N ALA A 46 -12.69 -2.66 17.94
CA ALA A 46 -13.49 -2.63 16.71
C ALA A 46 -13.23 -1.32 15.95
N LEU A 47 -13.27 -0.18 16.64
CA LEU A 47 -12.90 1.11 16.07
C LEU A 47 -11.45 1.11 15.58
N THR A 48 -10.54 0.56 16.38
CA THR A 48 -9.13 0.43 16.02
C THR A 48 -8.94 -0.36 14.72
N ALA A 49 -9.62 -1.51 14.56
CA ALA A 49 -9.55 -2.31 13.34
C ALA A 49 -10.11 -1.55 12.12
N LYS A 50 -11.26 -0.88 12.28
CA LYS A 50 -11.86 -0.06 11.22
C LYS A 50 -10.92 1.08 10.79
N LEU A 51 -10.31 1.80 11.72
CA LEU A 51 -9.35 2.86 11.42
C LEU A 51 -8.08 2.35 10.74
N ARG A 52 -7.54 1.19 11.16
CA ARG A 52 -6.40 0.56 10.45
C ARG A 52 -6.77 0.20 9.00
N GLY A 53 -7.99 -0.31 8.78
CA GLY A 53 -8.52 -0.59 7.45
C GLY A 53 -8.65 0.69 6.60
N ALA A 54 -9.22 1.75 7.17
CA ALA A 54 -9.37 3.05 6.53
C ALA A 54 -8.01 3.65 6.14
N LEU A 55 -7.02 3.64 7.04
CA LEU A 55 -5.65 4.11 6.79
C LEU A 55 -4.95 3.26 5.71
N SER A 56 -5.19 1.95 5.67
CA SER A 56 -4.63 1.07 4.63
C SER A 56 -5.24 1.38 3.25
N GLY A 57 -6.53 1.67 3.20
CA GLY A 57 -7.18 2.17 1.98
C GLY A 57 -6.66 3.54 1.55
N LEU A 58 -6.33 4.43 2.48
CA LEU A 58 -5.72 5.73 2.12
C LEU A 58 -4.35 5.56 1.44
N LEU A 59 -3.55 4.55 1.81
CA LEU A 59 -2.28 4.29 1.14
C LEU A 59 -2.44 3.94 -0.34
N THR A 60 -3.55 3.33 -0.74
CA THR A 60 -3.80 3.01 -2.16
C THR A 60 -4.25 4.22 -2.94
N THR A 61 -4.90 5.19 -2.29
CA THR A 61 -5.45 6.38 -2.95
C THR A 61 -4.44 7.51 -3.14
N ILE A 62 -3.36 7.56 -2.35
CA ILE A 62 -2.36 8.62 -2.43
C ILE A 62 -1.34 8.45 -3.58
N LYS A 63 -1.38 7.33 -4.30
CA LYS A 63 -0.44 7.05 -5.39
C LYS A 63 -0.60 8.08 -6.51
N GLY A 64 0.48 8.76 -6.88
CA GLY A 64 0.48 9.83 -7.88
C GLY A 64 0.04 11.21 -7.34
N SER A 65 -0.19 11.33 -6.03
CA SER A 65 -0.43 12.62 -5.38
C SER A 65 0.85 13.45 -5.29
N ARG A 66 0.72 14.78 -5.37
CA ARG A 66 1.83 15.73 -5.19
C ARG A 66 2.62 15.48 -3.90
N ASP A 67 1.91 15.12 -2.83
CA ASP A 67 2.46 14.92 -1.49
C ASP A 67 2.48 13.45 -1.08
N GLU A 68 2.50 12.52 -2.05
CA GLU A 68 2.42 11.06 -1.80
C GLU A 68 3.40 10.61 -0.69
N HIS A 69 4.66 11.03 -0.77
CA HIS A 69 5.68 10.64 0.19
C HIS A 69 5.34 11.10 1.62
N MET A 70 4.93 12.36 1.77
CA MET A 70 4.58 12.93 3.07
C MET A 70 3.32 12.30 3.64
N GLN A 71 2.29 12.15 2.81
CA GLN A 71 1.04 11.49 3.20
C GLN A 71 1.29 10.06 3.64
N ARG A 72 2.16 9.33 2.93
CA ARG A 72 2.56 7.96 3.31
C ARG A 72 3.25 7.91 4.68
N ILE A 73 4.14 8.86 4.98
CA ILE A 73 4.80 8.94 6.30
C ILE A 73 3.75 9.17 7.39
N TRP A 74 2.85 10.13 7.21
CA TRP A 74 1.84 10.46 8.23
C TRP A 74 0.84 9.33 8.45
N ILE A 75 0.40 8.68 7.38
CA ILE A 75 -0.50 7.51 7.48
C ILE A 75 0.20 6.35 8.21
N ASN A 76 1.48 6.09 7.91
CA ASN A 76 2.23 5.04 8.61
C ASN A 76 2.49 5.37 10.09
N ALA A 77 2.73 6.64 10.41
CA ALA A 77 2.86 7.09 11.79
C ALA A 77 1.55 6.86 12.58
N ALA A 78 0.40 7.25 11.99
CA ALA A 78 -0.92 7.01 12.58
C ALA A 78 -1.20 5.50 12.76
N ARG A 79 -0.88 4.67 11.77
CA ARG A 79 -1.01 3.21 11.88
C ARG A 79 -0.14 2.63 13.00
N THR A 80 1.06 3.16 13.16
CA THR A 80 1.98 2.74 14.23
C THR A 80 1.42 3.11 15.60
N ALA A 81 0.86 4.31 15.76
CA ALA A 81 0.22 4.74 17.01
C ALA A 81 -1.00 3.89 17.39
N LEU A 82 -1.71 3.32 16.41
CA LEU A 82 -2.82 2.38 16.61
C LEU A 82 -2.39 0.93 16.83
N SER A 83 -1.10 0.62 16.74
CA SER A 83 -0.59 -0.71 17.03
C SER A 83 -0.33 -0.86 18.52
N ASP A 84 -0.65 -2.02 19.08
CA ASP A 84 -0.40 -2.34 20.49
C ASP A 84 1.09 -2.21 20.85
N LYS A 85 1.96 -2.42 19.85
CA LYS A 85 3.42 -2.30 19.95
C LYS A 85 3.96 -0.87 19.99
N ALA A 86 3.09 0.15 19.94
CA ALA A 86 3.51 1.56 19.96
C ALA A 86 4.26 1.98 21.26
N ALA A 87 4.20 1.17 22.32
CA ALA A 87 4.80 1.47 23.62
C ALA A 87 6.30 1.13 23.76
N VAL A 88 6.99 0.76 22.68
CA VAL A 88 8.47 0.63 22.72
C VAL A 88 9.11 1.73 21.87
N PRO A 89 9.87 2.66 22.46
CA PRO A 89 10.62 3.64 21.68
C PRO A 89 11.55 2.87 20.76
N ALA A 90 11.29 2.97 19.46
CA ALA A 90 12.13 2.35 18.45
C ALA A 90 13.48 3.07 18.45
N LYS A 91 14.41 2.60 19.29
CA LYS A 91 15.84 2.81 19.07
C LYS A 91 16.13 2.36 17.64
N ALA A 92 16.61 3.31 16.84
CA ALA A 92 17.08 3.10 15.49
C ALA A 92 17.92 1.82 15.41
N LYS A 93 17.40 0.82 14.71
CA LYS A 93 18.24 -0.21 14.10
C LYS A 93 17.99 -0.12 12.61
N ALA A 94 18.86 0.66 11.96
CA ALA A 94 19.20 0.42 10.58
C ALA A 94 19.55 -1.06 10.43
N LYS A 95 18.70 -1.81 9.74
CA LYS A 95 19.08 -3.10 9.15
C LYS A 95 18.84 -2.96 7.65
N ALA A 96 19.97 -3.03 6.94
CA ALA A 96 20.06 -3.05 5.49
C ALA A 96 19.10 -4.09 4.88
N PRO A 97 18.58 -3.84 3.66
CA PRO A 97 17.79 -4.84 2.95
C PRO A 97 18.73 -5.96 2.49
N THR A 98 18.50 -7.17 3.00
CA THR A 98 18.98 -8.43 2.42
C THR A 98 17.76 -9.20 1.88
N PRO A 99 17.95 -10.10 0.91
CA PRO A 99 17.18 -10.13 -0.32
C PRO A 99 15.85 -10.87 -0.16
N ARG A 100 14.94 -10.57 -1.09
CA ARG A 100 13.72 -11.31 -1.36
C ARG A 100 14.05 -12.79 -1.63
N THR A 101 13.78 -13.65 -0.65
CA THR A 101 13.67 -15.09 -0.86
C THR A 101 12.20 -15.40 -1.13
N GLU A 102 11.94 -15.77 -2.38
CA GLU A 102 10.80 -16.56 -2.80
C GLU A 102 10.63 -17.82 -1.96
N ALA A 103 9.37 -18.25 -1.87
CA ALA A 103 8.85 -19.59 -1.56
C ALA A 103 7.99 -19.60 -0.29
N GLU A 104 6.67 -19.74 -0.48
CA GLU A 104 5.97 -21.02 -0.25
C GLU A 104 4.50 -20.81 -0.71
N VAL A 105 4.10 -21.29 -1.90
CA VAL A 105 3.51 -22.63 -2.19
C VAL A 105 2.09 -22.71 -1.60
N VAL A 106 1.07 -22.97 -2.41
CA VAL A 106 0.48 -24.29 -2.72
C VAL A 106 -0.60 -23.93 -3.77
N GLU A 107 -0.72 -24.54 -4.95
CA GLU A 107 -1.32 -25.86 -5.02
C GLU A 107 -1.20 -26.54 -6.40
N ARG A 108 -0.70 -27.79 -6.34
CA ARG A 108 -0.99 -28.95 -7.22
C ARG A 108 -0.63 -28.88 -8.72
N ARG A 109 0.42 -29.64 -9.09
CA ARG A 109 0.28 -30.91 -9.84
C ARG A 109 1.64 -31.59 -10.00
N ILE A 110 1.84 -32.67 -9.24
CA ILE A 110 2.95 -33.61 -9.38
C ILE A 110 2.47 -34.70 -10.34
N GLU A 111 3.21 -34.92 -11.43
CA GLU A 111 3.44 -36.23 -12.08
C GLU A 111 4.60 -36.03 -13.08
N GLN A 112 5.84 -36.19 -12.62
CA GLN A 112 6.73 -37.35 -12.84
C GLN A 112 7.04 -37.65 -14.33
N GLN A 113 8.18 -37.09 -14.81
CA GLN A 113 9.35 -37.68 -15.55
C GLN A 113 9.18 -38.89 -16.51
N PRO A 114 10.17 -39.26 -17.40
CA PRO A 114 11.48 -38.67 -17.72
C PRO A 114 11.95 -38.74 -19.21
N ALA A 115 13.11 -38.12 -19.46
CA ALA A 115 14.20 -38.54 -20.38
C ALA A 115 14.21 -38.15 -21.88
N GLU A 116 15.46 -37.86 -22.28
CA GLU A 116 16.09 -37.92 -23.62
C GLU A 116 16.22 -36.64 -24.48
N GLN A 117 17.44 -36.49 -25.01
CA GLN A 117 18.08 -35.38 -25.73
C GLN A 117 17.67 -35.34 -27.24
N PRO A 118 18.46 -34.78 -28.19
CA PRO A 118 18.85 -33.38 -28.46
C PRO A 118 18.51 -32.94 -29.93
N LYS A 119 18.93 -31.72 -30.29
CA LYS A 119 19.07 -31.12 -31.65
C LYS A 119 17.79 -30.70 -32.39
N ALA A 120 17.71 -29.42 -32.76
CA ALA A 120 18.11 -28.97 -34.10
C ALA A 120 17.69 -27.50 -34.36
N ALA A 121 18.56 -26.83 -35.13
CA ALA A 121 18.25 -25.79 -36.10
C ALA A 121 17.64 -24.45 -35.63
N SER A 122 18.53 -23.48 -35.47
CA SER A 122 18.56 -22.24 -36.27
C SER A 122 17.26 -21.88 -37.00
N SER A 123 16.65 -20.75 -36.62
CA SER A 123 16.29 -19.73 -37.61
C SER A 123 16.01 -18.40 -36.90
N VAL A 124 16.88 -17.42 -37.13
CA VAL A 124 16.65 -16.03 -36.77
C VAL A 124 15.72 -15.44 -37.84
N ALA A 125 14.51 -15.03 -37.48
CA ALA A 125 13.65 -14.28 -38.38
C ALA A 125 13.93 -12.77 -38.23
N PRO A 126 14.38 -12.05 -39.29
CA PRO A 126 14.62 -10.63 -39.22
C PRO A 126 13.31 -9.84 -39.23
N LEU A 127 13.27 -8.80 -38.38
CA LEU A 127 12.24 -7.77 -38.33
C LEU A 127 12.12 -7.07 -39.70
N LEU A 128 11.00 -7.28 -40.39
CA LEU A 128 10.67 -6.52 -41.59
C LEU A 128 9.96 -5.21 -41.19
N PHE A 129 10.77 -4.17 -40.99
CA PHE A 129 10.32 -2.79 -40.84
C PHE A 129 10.01 -2.24 -42.23
N GLN A 130 8.74 -2.04 -42.57
CA GLN A 130 8.35 -1.25 -43.74
C GLN A 130 7.44 -0.10 -43.30
N GLN A 131 8.03 1.10 -43.22
CA GLN A 131 7.31 2.34 -43.44
C GLN A 131 7.23 2.60 -44.95
N PRO A 132 6.12 3.16 -45.41
CA PRO A 132 6.24 4.33 -46.27
C PRO A 132 5.44 5.50 -45.69
N GLY A 133 6.16 6.58 -45.39
CA GLY A 133 5.56 7.88 -45.19
C GLY A 133 5.37 8.61 -46.51
N LYS A 134 4.53 9.66 -46.44
CA LYS A 134 4.46 10.85 -47.31
C LYS A 134 3.74 10.64 -48.65
N THR A 135 2.97 11.58 -49.20
CA THR A 135 2.47 12.94 -48.87
C THR A 135 1.61 13.35 -50.07
N SER A 136 0.58 14.19 -49.83
CA SER A 136 -0.02 15.17 -50.75
C SER A 136 -0.70 14.62 -52.02
N GLY A 137 -1.93 15.02 -52.34
CA GLY A 137 -2.24 16.30 -53.03
C GLY A 137 -1.96 16.11 -54.52
N ASP A 138 -2.77 16.44 -55.51
CA ASP A 138 -3.85 17.40 -55.69
C ASP A 138 -4.27 17.25 -57.18
N LEU A 139 -5.50 17.64 -57.52
CA LEU A 139 -6.06 17.96 -58.84
C LEU A 139 -5.57 17.23 -60.12
N SER A 140 -6.51 16.67 -60.89
CA SER A 140 -7.09 17.38 -62.05
C SER A 140 -8.30 16.66 -62.66
#